data_AF-W2RVN2-F1
#
_entry.id   AF-W2RVN2-F1
#
_cell.length_a   1.000
_cell.length_b   1.000
_cell.length_c   1.000
_cell.angle_alpha   90.00
_cell.angle_beta   90.00
_cell.angle_gamma   90.00
#
_symmetry.space_group_name_H-M   'P 1'
#
loop_
_entity.id
_entity.type
_entity.pdbx_description
1 polymer ?
#
loop_
_entity_poly.entity_id
_entity_poly.type
_entity_poly.pdbx_seq_one_letter_code
_entity_poly.pdbx_strand_id
1 'polypeptide(L)'
;MAHIHSFQIEPIQRFTNQDAAIRRPREFTYFSYDEEHKFRLDASSLRYYYPPSLPADLSKGFDTFRQLDDSADDHLDGLLDAMIAFERGKGAKTEVDIITWRGMMTKIMTVPFSHLDEWEMNATFFQDTIFIEENHAKKLDSRQRQNNSGAHRGNMSQDLMSFWGYKFETISLMPKPWSETPRDYLESREDEVVSNYAQYCSIVRTGFGKTKLVIGGEVDAVEAFKPEDKSQPIRWIELKTTAELGNDRDLVKLERKLLKFWAQSFLLGVPKIVVGYRSQQGILQRLEEIETQTIPERVLRGKRMWDGQTCINFTSSFLDWLKSTITGEGTWRIRKREKVPFLEVFKVEQSGTGDILSKAFLDWRMQELPKVPATVDADGPKPTQNGQAADAASTAADAFHPEPAHDPSVNGDGLDARKAELLAAIHGAADHKPP
;
A
#
# COMPACT_ATOMS: atom_id res chain seq x y z
N MET A 1 22.35 22.15 -22.51
CA MET A 1 21.08 21.46 -22.20
C MET A 1 21.43 20.22 -21.39
N ALA A 2 20.70 19.92 -20.31
CA ALA A 2 20.91 18.67 -19.57
C ALA A 2 20.65 17.48 -20.50
N HIS A 3 21.47 16.42 -20.40
CA HIS A 3 21.23 15.19 -21.14
C HIS A 3 19.94 14.52 -20.61
N ILE A 4 19.04 14.15 -21.52
CA ILE A 4 17.76 13.52 -21.19
C ILE A 4 17.86 12.04 -21.54
N HIS A 5 17.73 11.19 -20.52
CA HIS A 5 17.59 9.75 -20.67
C HIS A 5 16.12 9.39 -20.85
N SER A 6 15.84 8.45 -21.75
CA SER A 6 14.45 8.03 -22.03
C SER A 6 14.27 6.53 -21.85
N PHE A 7 13.24 6.14 -21.10
CA PHE A 7 12.84 4.74 -20.94
C PHE A 7 11.53 4.49 -21.69
N GLN A 8 11.57 3.66 -22.73
CA GLN A 8 10.39 3.38 -23.56
C GLN A 8 9.32 2.62 -22.76
N ILE A 9 8.07 3.06 -22.87
CA ILE A 9 6.89 2.37 -22.33
C ILE A 9 6.31 1.47 -23.43
N GLU A 10 6.25 1.97 -24.67
CA GLU A 10 5.75 1.22 -25.81
C GLU A 10 6.90 0.56 -26.62
N PRO A 11 6.66 -0.60 -27.25
CA PRO A 11 5.43 -1.39 -27.20
C PRO A 11 5.28 -2.13 -25.85
N ILE A 12 4.11 -2.07 -25.23
CA ILE A 12 3.82 -2.74 -23.92
C ILE A 12 4.17 -4.24 -23.95
N GLN A 13 4.03 -4.91 -25.09
CA GLN A 13 4.30 -6.35 -25.27
C GLN A 13 5.73 -6.73 -24.87
N ARG A 14 6.68 -5.79 -24.82
CA ARG A 14 8.04 -6.07 -24.34
C ARG A 14 8.09 -6.50 -22.86
N PHE A 15 7.02 -6.25 -22.11
CA PHE A 15 6.89 -6.59 -20.70
C PHE A 15 5.98 -7.79 -20.44
N THR A 16 5.40 -8.43 -21.47
CA THR A 16 4.46 -9.55 -21.25
C THR A 16 5.15 -10.89 -21.06
N ASN A 17 6.36 -11.06 -21.60
CA ASN A 17 7.09 -12.34 -21.60
C ASN A 17 8.26 -12.36 -20.59
N GLN A 18 8.14 -11.57 -19.52
CA GLN A 18 9.13 -11.52 -18.44
C GLN A 18 8.51 -12.10 -17.17
N ASP A 19 9.34 -12.69 -16.32
CA ASP A 19 8.93 -13.22 -15.01
C ASP A 19 9.72 -12.53 -13.90
N ALA A 20 9.47 -11.24 -13.72
CA ALA A 20 10.15 -10.49 -12.68
C ALA A 20 9.74 -11.01 -11.29
N ALA A 21 10.72 -11.50 -10.54
CA ALA A 21 10.51 -11.92 -9.15
C ALA A 21 10.08 -10.74 -8.28
N ILE A 22 9.15 -10.97 -7.36
CA ILE A 22 8.70 -9.96 -6.40
C ILE A 22 8.95 -10.49 -5.00
N ARG A 23 9.46 -9.62 -4.13
CA ARG A 23 9.54 -9.93 -2.70
C ARG A 23 8.29 -9.43 -2.02
N ARG A 24 7.64 -10.28 -1.23
CA ARG A 24 6.48 -9.88 -0.43
C ARG A 24 6.86 -8.69 0.49
N PRO A 25 6.11 -7.58 0.48
CA PRO A 25 6.33 -6.49 1.41
C PRO A 25 6.23 -6.97 2.86
N ARG A 26 7.17 -6.55 3.70
CA ARG A 26 7.15 -6.80 5.15
C ARG A 26 7.40 -5.50 5.89
N GLU A 27 6.46 -5.12 6.75
CA GLU A 27 6.65 -3.99 7.68
C GLU A 27 7.82 -4.29 8.60
N PHE A 28 8.73 -3.33 8.77
CA PHE A 28 9.82 -3.42 9.73
C PHE A 28 9.88 -2.25 10.70
N THR A 29 9.25 -1.12 10.35
CA THR A 29 9.04 0.05 11.20
C THR A 29 7.77 0.78 10.76
N TYR A 30 7.32 1.73 11.58
CA TYR A 30 6.09 2.50 11.36
C TYR A 30 6.15 3.79 12.18
N PHE A 31 5.23 4.71 11.90
CA PHE A 31 5.01 5.91 12.70
C PHE A 31 3.55 6.37 12.56
N SER A 32 3.14 7.31 13.39
CA SER A 32 1.82 7.93 13.36
C SER A 32 1.94 9.46 13.23
N TYR A 33 0.99 10.08 12.56
CA TYR A 33 0.61 11.48 12.77
C TYR A 33 -0.62 11.51 13.67
N ASP A 34 -0.62 12.29 14.73
CA ASP A 34 -1.76 12.39 15.67
C ASP A 34 -2.91 13.28 15.14
N GLU A 35 -3.92 13.53 15.99
CA GLU A 35 -5.12 14.34 15.64
C GLU A 35 -4.82 15.82 15.36
N GLU A 36 -3.59 16.27 15.66
CA GLU A 36 -3.04 17.58 15.31
C GLU A 36 -1.95 17.48 14.23
N HIS A 37 -1.87 16.33 13.54
CA HIS A 37 -0.89 16.01 12.51
C HIS A 37 0.57 16.11 12.97
N LYS A 38 0.84 15.80 14.26
CA LYS A 38 2.21 15.78 14.79
C LYS A 38 2.78 14.38 14.71
N PHE A 39 4.04 14.30 14.29
CA PHE A 39 4.78 13.05 14.16
C PHE A 39 4.98 12.34 15.51
N ARG A 40 4.72 11.03 15.54
CA ARG A 40 4.86 10.12 16.68
C ARG A 40 5.51 8.82 16.25
N LEU A 41 6.55 8.38 16.95
CA LEU A 41 7.21 7.08 16.73
C LEU A 41 6.46 5.95 17.44
N ASP A 42 5.17 5.83 17.18
CA ASP A 42 4.29 4.83 17.77
C ASP A 42 3.14 4.45 16.82
N ALA A 43 2.17 3.69 17.34
CA ALA A 43 0.97 3.25 16.62
C ALA A 43 -0.29 3.99 17.12
N SER A 44 -0.18 5.21 17.66
CA SER A 44 -1.31 5.93 18.28
C SER A 44 -2.47 6.17 17.33
N SER A 45 -2.19 6.28 16.04
CA SER A 45 -3.19 6.57 15.01
C SER A 45 -3.65 5.33 14.24
N LEU A 46 -3.26 4.13 14.70
CA LEU A 46 -3.74 2.88 14.14
C LEU A 46 -5.26 2.75 14.34
N ARG A 47 -5.99 2.45 13.26
CA ARG A 47 -7.44 2.22 13.30
C ARG A 47 -7.80 0.76 13.06
N TYR A 48 -9.01 0.41 13.47
CA TYR A 48 -9.55 -0.94 13.40
C TYR A 48 -10.83 -0.95 12.56
N TYR A 49 -10.91 -1.83 11.57
CA TYR A 49 -12.07 -1.91 10.70
C TYR A 49 -13.29 -2.42 11.46
N TYR A 50 -14.42 -1.74 11.28
CA TYR A 50 -15.73 -2.21 11.72
C TYR A 50 -16.80 -1.63 10.78
N PRO A 51 -17.57 -2.48 10.08
CA PRO A 51 -18.44 -2.02 9.01
C PRO A 51 -19.46 -0.96 9.48
N PRO A 52 -19.80 0.02 8.63
CA PRO A 52 -20.86 0.98 8.92
C PRO A 52 -22.24 0.33 8.81
N SER A 53 -23.24 0.95 9.43
CA SER A 53 -24.64 0.69 9.11
C SER A 53 -24.96 1.18 7.70
N LEU A 54 -25.87 0.51 7.00
CA LEU A 54 -26.27 0.85 5.64
C LEU A 54 -27.79 1.03 5.54
N PRO A 55 -28.27 1.96 4.70
CA PRO A 55 -27.48 2.92 3.92
C PRO A 55 -26.88 4.03 4.80
N ALA A 56 -25.78 4.65 4.35
CA ALA A 56 -25.14 5.76 5.06
C ALA A 56 -24.93 6.97 4.14
N ASP A 57 -25.12 8.19 4.65
CA ASP A 57 -24.87 9.42 3.88
C ASP A 57 -23.40 9.85 4.01
N LEU A 58 -22.63 9.66 2.94
CA LEU A 58 -21.22 10.05 2.91
C LEU A 58 -21.02 11.57 2.84
N SER A 59 -22.07 12.36 2.57
CA SER A 59 -22.00 13.82 2.51
C SER A 59 -22.20 14.48 3.88
N LYS A 60 -22.65 13.72 4.89
CA LYS A 60 -22.94 14.23 6.24
C LYS A 60 -21.65 14.71 6.92
N GLY A 61 -21.65 15.97 7.36
CA GLY A 61 -20.53 16.62 8.05
C GLY A 61 -19.51 17.30 7.13
N PHE A 62 -19.82 17.47 5.83
CA PHE A 62 -18.90 18.12 4.89
C PHE A 62 -18.55 19.56 5.26
N ASP A 63 -19.52 20.30 5.82
CA ASP A 63 -19.38 21.69 6.28
C ASP A 63 -18.50 21.84 7.53
N THR A 64 -18.29 20.76 8.28
CA THR A 64 -17.46 20.71 9.49
C THR A 64 -16.17 19.93 9.29
N PHE A 65 -15.83 19.58 8.03
CA PHE A 65 -14.65 18.78 7.70
C PHE A 65 -13.36 19.47 8.18
N ARG A 66 -12.61 18.79 9.04
CA ARG A 66 -11.26 19.21 9.44
C ARG A 66 -10.24 18.74 8.40
N GLN A 67 -10.11 19.53 7.34
CA GLN A 67 -9.17 19.28 6.25
C GLN A 67 -7.76 19.78 6.60
N LEU A 68 -6.78 18.89 6.46
CA LEU A 68 -5.36 19.19 6.59
C LEU A 68 -4.92 20.08 5.42
N ASP A 69 -4.17 21.13 5.74
CA ASP A 69 -3.50 21.95 4.74
C ASP A 69 -2.25 21.21 4.22
N ASP A 70 -2.36 20.69 3.01
CA ASP A 70 -1.30 19.95 2.30
C ASP A 70 -0.54 20.84 1.30
N SER A 71 -0.47 22.15 1.56
CA SER A 71 0.32 23.10 0.76
C SER A 71 1.81 23.12 1.11
N ALA A 72 2.19 22.53 2.25
CA ALA A 72 3.58 22.35 2.64
C ALA A 72 4.23 21.18 1.87
N ASP A 73 5.55 21.28 1.69
CA ASP A 73 6.35 20.20 1.11
C ASP A 73 6.92 19.33 2.23
N ASP A 74 6.23 18.23 2.55
CA ASP A 74 6.66 17.30 3.61
C ASP A 74 7.83 16.38 3.18
N HIS A 75 8.28 16.51 1.92
CA HIS A 75 9.40 15.74 1.35
C HIS A 75 9.32 14.25 1.70
N LEU A 76 10.40 13.68 2.23
CA LEU A 76 10.47 12.32 2.78
C LEU A 76 10.51 12.32 4.32
N ASP A 77 10.22 13.44 4.98
CA ASP A 77 10.62 13.70 6.36
C ASP A 77 10.16 12.63 7.34
N GLY A 78 8.85 12.36 7.43
CA GLY A 78 8.32 11.33 8.33
C GLY A 78 8.88 9.93 8.05
N LEU A 79 9.12 9.58 6.78
CA LEU A 79 9.76 8.33 6.39
C LEU A 79 11.22 8.28 6.85
N LEU A 80 11.99 9.34 6.62
CA LEU A 80 13.40 9.42 6.99
C LEU A 80 13.58 9.46 8.51
N ASP A 81 12.72 10.13 9.25
CA ASP A 81 12.77 10.18 10.72
C ASP A 81 12.52 8.80 11.34
N ALA A 82 11.52 8.06 10.84
CA ALA A 82 11.29 6.68 11.26
C ALA A 82 12.44 5.74 10.87
N MET A 83 13.09 5.99 9.72
CA MET A 83 14.29 5.27 9.29
C MET A 83 15.49 5.56 10.20
N ILE A 84 15.73 6.81 10.62
CA ILE A 84 16.78 7.17 11.57
C ILE A 84 16.57 6.41 12.87
N ALA A 85 15.35 6.42 13.41
CA ALA A 85 15.03 5.73 14.66
C ALA A 85 15.30 4.21 14.55
N PHE A 86 14.87 3.58 13.46
CA PHE A 86 15.11 2.16 13.20
C PHE A 86 16.61 1.83 13.05
N GLU A 87 17.34 2.60 12.24
CA GLU A 87 18.77 2.38 12.00
C GLU A 87 19.62 2.61 13.24
N ARG A 88 19.25 3.58 14.09
CA ARG A 88 19.86 3.80 15.41
C ARG A 88 19.68 2.58 16.31
N GLY A 89 18.45 2.06 16.41
CA GLY A 89 18.16 0.86 17.20
C GLY A 89 18.93 -0.37 16.71
N LYS A 90 19.19 -0.46 15.40
CA LYS A 90 19.97 -1.54 14.79
C LYS A 90 21.50 -1.30 14.83
N GLY A 91 21.94 -0.06 14.99
CA GLY A 91 23.34 0.35 14.85
C GLY A 91 23.89 0.23 13.43
N ALA A 92 23.02 0.15 12.42
CA ALA A 92 23.44 -0.06 11.03
C ALA A 92 22.44 0.53 10.04
N LYS A 93 22.97 1.03 8.92
CA LYS A 93 22.20 1.44 7.75
C LYS A 93 21.31 0.30 7.24
N THR A 94 20.14 0.65 6.73
CA THR A 94 19.29 -0.26 5.97
C THR A 94 19.81 -0.40 4.54
N GLU A 95 20.27 -1.59 4.18
CA GLU A 95 20.80 -1.90 2.84
C GLU A 95 19.67 -2.12 1.82
N VAL A 96 19.38 -1.07 1.06
CA VAL A 96 18.40 -1.03 -0.05
C VAL A 96 18.85 -0.09 -1.16
N ASP A 97 18.29 -0.31 -2.36
CA ASP A 97 18.65 0.47 -3.53
C ASP A 97 17.78 1.73 -3.67
N ILE A 98 16.52 1.68 -3.22
CA ILE A 98 15.55 2.78 -3.36
C ILE A 98 14.75 2.98 -2.07
N ILE A 99 14.55 4.25 -1.68
CA ILE A 99 13.67 4.67 -0.59
C ILE A 99 12.68 5.72 -1.12
N THR A 100 11.38 5.51 -0.91
CA THR A 100 10.34 6.43 -1.41
C THR A 100 9.00 6.22 -0.72
N TRP A 101 8.05 7.14 -0.95
CA TRP A 101 6.65 6.94 -0.61
C TRP A 101 5.95 5.99 -1.59
N ARG A 102 4.98 5.22 -1.07
CA ARG A 102 4.13 4.31 -1.83
C ARG A 102 3.48 4.99 -3.02
N GLY A 103 3.04 6.23 -2.87
CA GLY A 103 2.41 6.99 -3.95
C GLY A 103 3.30 7.11 -5.20
N MET A 104 4.62 7.24 -5.04
CA MET A 104 5.55 7.30 -6.17
C MET A 104 5.64 5.95 -6.88
N MET A 105 5.76 4.88 -6.11
CA MET A 105 5.77 3.52 -6.67
C MET A 105 4.44 3.16 -7.33
N THR A 106 3.30 3.60 -6.80
CA THR A 106 2.00 3.45 -7.47
C THR A 106 2.02 4.14 -8.83
N LYS A 107 2.45 5.41 -8.91
CA LYS A 107 2.54 6.16 -10.18
C LYS A 107 3.43 5.47 -11.21
N ILE A 108 4.56 4.90 -10.79
CA ILE A 108 5.48 4.13 -11.64
C ILE A 108 4.84 2.81 -12.09
N MET A 109 4.24 2.07 -11.16
CA MET A 109 3.71 0.73 -11.42
C MET A 109 2.53 0.75 -12.39
N THR A 110 1.73 1.82 -12.37
CA THR A 110 0.55 1.95 -13.24
C THR A 110 0.83 2.59 -14.60
N VAL A 111 2.08 3.01 -14.87
CA VAL A 111 2.47 3.68 -16.13
C VAL A 111 1.99 2.96 -17.39
N PRO A 112 2.11 1.63 -17.54
CA PRO A 112 1.75 0.94 -18.78
C PRO A 112 0.28 1.12 -19.19
N PHE A 113 -0.62 1.41 -18.24
CA PHE A 113 -2.06 1.51 -18.50
C PHE A 113 -2.66 2.86 -18.10
N SER A 114 -1.82 3.81 -17.66
CA SER A 114 -2.22 5.16 -17.22
C SER A 114 -1.70 6.24 -18.19
N HIS A 115 -2.04 6.11 -19.47
CA HIS A 115 -1.52 7.00 -20.53
C HIS A 115 -1.92 8.47 -20.36
N LEU A 116 -3.04 8.74 -19.68
CA LEU A 116 -3.55 10.08 -19.39
C LEU A 116 -2.89 10.74 -18.17
N ASP A 117 -2.20 9.96 -17.33
CA ASP A 117 -1.58 10.49 -16.13
C ASP A 117 -0.29 11.26 -16.51
N GLU A 118 -0.15 12.44 -15.92
CA GLU A 118 1.03 13.30 -15.99
C GLU A 118 1.54 13.56 -14.57
N TRP A 119 2.83 13.36 -14.35
CA TRP A 119 3.44 13.57 -13.05
C TRP A 119 4.95 13.76 -13.16
N GLU A 120 5.52 14.36 -12.12
CA GLU A 120 6.96 14.55 -11.97
C GLU A 120 7.38 14.13 -10.56
N MET A 121 8.59 13.60 -10.46
CA MET A 121 9.24 13.19 -9.21
C MET A 121 10.66 13.76 -9.18
N ASN A 122 11.15 14.10 -8.00
CA ASN A 122 12.57 14.37 -7.80
C ASN A 122 13.27 13.11 -7.28
N ALA A 123 14.54 12.96 -7.62
CA ALA A 123 15.36 11.88 -7.10
C ALA A 123 16.79 12.35 -6.79
N THR A 124 17.41 11.80 -5.75
CA THR A 124 18.83 12.00 -5.46
C THR A 124 19.49 10.68 -5.10
N PHE A 125 20.81 10.58 -5.31
CA PHE A 125 21.61 9.41 -4.99
C PHE A 125 22.55 9.73 -3.83
N PHE A 126 22.42 8.97 -2.75
CA PHE A 126 23.20 9.17 -1.54
C PHE A 126 23.53 7.83 -0.89
N GLN A 127 24.82 7.56 -0.70
CA GLN A 127 25.34 6.32 -0.11
C GLN A 127 24.72 5.05 -0.74
N ASP A 128 24.85 4.85 -2.05
CA ASP A 128 24.34 3.66 -2.75
C ASP A 128 22.82 3.46 -2.71
N THR A 129 22.06 4.51 -2.42
CA THR A 129 20.60 4.49 -2.35
C THR A 129 20.01 5.67 -3.11
N ILE A 130 19.00 5.41 -3.96
CA ILE A 130 18.21 6.44 -4.63
C ILE A 130 17.01 6.79 -3.74
N PHE A 131 16.84 8.07 -3.47
CA PHE A 131 15.69 8.61 -2.76
C PHE A 131 14.78 9.30 -3.76
N ILE A 132 13.48 8.99 -3.74
CA ILE A 132 12.51 9.53 -4.71
C ILE A 132 11.36 10.17 -3.95
N GLU A 133 11.01 11.39 -4.31
CA GLU A 133 9.87 12.13 -3.77
C GLU A 133 8.98 12.68 -4.89
N GLU A 134 7.80 13.17 -4.52
CA GLU A 134 6.93 13.88 -5.45
C GLU A 134 7.52 15.23 -5.82
N ASN A 135 7.41 15.67 -7.08
CA ASN A 135 7.67 17.06 -7.39
C ASN A 135 6.51 17.94 -6.88
N HIS A 136 6.70 18.57 -5.73
CA HIS A 136 5.66 19.34 -5.07
C HIS A 136 5.11 20.50 -5.92
N ALA A 137 5.98 21.24 -6.61
CA ALA A 137 5.54 22.31 -7.52
C ALA A 137 4.59 21.79 -8.62
N LYS A 138 4.90 20.64 -9.21
CA LYS A 138 4.04 20.00 -10.22
C LYS A 138 2.73 19.47 -9.63
N LYS A 139 2.76 18.97 -8.39
CA LYS A 139 1.58 18.54 -7.63
C LYS A 139 0.61 19.72 -7.44
N LEU A 140 1.12 20.85 -6.94
CA LEU A 140 0.33 22.07 -6.73
C LEU A 140 -0.25 22.63 -8.04
N ASP A 141 0.57 22.73 -9.09
CA ASP A 141 0.10 23.16 -10.43
C ASP A 141 -1.03 22.27 -10.96
N SER A 142 -0.89 20.94 -10.82
CA SER A 142 -1.89 19.99 -11.30
C SER A 142 -3.20 20.12 -10.51
N ARG A 143 -3.13 20.33 -9.18
CA ARG A 143 -4.30 20.56 -8.33
C ARG A 143 -5.00 21.88 -8.68
N GLN A 144 -4.26 22.96 -8.89
CA GLN A 144 -4.84 24.25 -9.30
C GLN A 144 -5.54 24.14 -10.66
N ARG A 145 -4.94 23.45 -11.64
CA ARG A 145 -5.58 23.19 -12.95
C ARG A 145 -6.87 22.38 -12.81
N GLN A 146 -6.88 21.37 -11.95
CA GLN A 146 -8.10 20.58 -11.68
C GLN A 146 -9.20 21.44 -11.05
N ASN A 147 -8.88 22.25 -10.04
CA ASN A 147 -9.86 23.13 -9.40
C ASN A 147 -10.42 24.18 -10.37
N ASN A 148 -9.59 24.71 -11.26
CA ASN A 148 -10.00 25.71 -12.26
C ASN A 148 -10.78 25.14 -13.44
N SER A 149 -10.74 23.82 -13.68
CA SER A 149 -11.40 23.20 -14.83
C SER A 149 -12.93 23.17 -14.76
N GLY A 150 -13.52 23.66 -13.66
CA GLY A 150 -14.96 23.83 -13.45
C GLY A 150 -15.70 22.52 -13.28
N ALA A 151 -16.65 22.47 -12.33
CA ALA A 151 -17.61 21.38 -12.30
C ALA A 151 -18.42 21.42 -13.61
N HIS A 152 -18.37 20.35 -14.41
CA HIS A 152 -19.31 20.20 -15.51
C HIS A 152 -20.73 20.31 -14.93
N ARG A 153 -21.61 21.10 -15.56
CA ARG A 153 -22.99 21.32 -15.07
C ARG A 153 -23.65 19.98 -14.75
N GLY A 154 -23.93 19.73 -13.46
CA GLY A 154 -24.57 18.51 -12.97
C GLY A 154 -23.66 17.52 -12.21
N ASN A 155 -22.34 17.71 -12.20
CA ASN A 155 -21.42 16.90 -11.39
C ASN A 155 -21.20 17.52 -10.00
N MET A 156 -21.09 16.67 -8.98
CA MET A 156 -20.68 17.07 -7.62
C MET A 156 -19.25 17.64 -7.63
N SER A 157 -18.92 18.50 -6.65
CA SER A 157 -17.57 19.07 -6.53
C SER A 157 -16.53 17.97 -6.27
N GLN A 158 -15.29 18.20 -6.72
CA GLN A 158 -14.18 17.29 -6.43
C GLN A 158 -13.92 17.21 -4.92
N ASP A 159 -14.06 18.31 -4.20
CA ASP A 159 -13.89 18.35 -2.74
C ASP A 159 -14.87 17.43 -2.03
N LEU A 160 -16.14 17.42 -2.46
CA LEU A 160 -17.15 16.52 -1.90
C LEU A 160 -16.84 15.05 -2.23
N MET A 161 -16.36 14.76 -3.44
CA MET A 161 -15.97 13.40 -3.82
C MET A 161 -14.75 12.90 -3.04
N SER A 162 -13.79 13.78 -2.73
CA SER A 162 -12.67 13.46 -1.84
C SER A 162 -13.15 13.24 -0.40
N PHE A 163 -14.04 14.10 0.09
CA PHE A 163 -14.64 13.97 1.42
C PHE A 163 -15.34 12.62 1.63
N TRP A 164 -16.04 12.10 0.61
CA TRP A 164 -16.69 10.79 0.70
C TRP A 164 -15.73 9.63 1.05
N GLY A 165 -14.45 9.73 0.69
CA GLY A 165 -13.43 8.78 1.14
C GLY A 165 -13.22 8.85 2.65
N TYR A 166 -12.90 10.06 3.15
CA TYR A 166 -12.69 10.29 4.58
C TYR A 166 -13.93 10.03 5.43
N LYS A 167 -15.14 10.35 4.93
CA LYS A 167 -16.37 10.00 5.63
C LYS A 167 -16.56 8.49 5.69
N PHE A 168 -16.26 7.77 4.60
CA PHE A 168 -16.34 6.31 4.60
C PHE A 168 -15.36 5.69 5.60
N GLU A 169 -14.12 6.21 5.68
CA GLU A 169 -13.17 5.83 6.73
C GLU A 169 -13.74 6.10 8.13
N THR A 170 -14.21 7.33 8.38
CA THR A 170 -14.77 7.74 9.69
C THR A 170 -15.86 6.79 10.18
N ILE A 171 -16.79 6.40 9.30
CA ILE A 171 -17.91 5.51 9.68
C ILE A 171 -17.56 4.02 9.66
N SER A 172 -16.41 3.64 9.09
CA SER A 172 -15.99 2.24 8.94
C SER A 172 -14.84 1.86 9.86
N LEU A 173 -14.32 2.80 10.65
CA LEU A 173 -13.13 2.63 11.47
C LEU A 173 -13.41 2.94 12.95
N MET A 174 -12.71 2.22 13.82
CA MET A 174 -12.71 2.42 15.27
C MET A 174 -11.32 2.88 15.73
N PRO A 175 -11.24 3.72 16.78
CA PRO A 175 -9.97 4.19 17.34
C PRO A 175 -9.25 3.11 18.16
N LYS A 176 -9.96 2.07 18.59
CA LYS A 176 -9.47 0.97 19.44
C LYS A 176 -10.02 -0.36 18.94
N PRO A 177 -9.50 -1.51 19.41
CA PRO A 177 -10.13 -2.80 19.17
C PRO A 177 -11.60 -2.80 19.58
N TRP A 178 -12.40 -3.67 18.97
CA TRP A 178 -13.85 -3.74 19.20
C TRP A 178 -14.21 -3.87 20.69
N SER A 179 -13.48 -4.69 21.45
CA SER A 179 -13.72 -4.92 22.88
C SER A 179 -13.50 -3.69 23.77
N GLU A 180 -12.76 -2.69 23.29
CA GLU A 180 -12.43 -1.46 24.02
C GLU A 180 -13.17 -0.23 23.49
N THR A 181 -13.90 -0.36 22.38
CA THR A 181 -14.64 0.75 21.78
C THR A 181 -16.04 0.82 22.39
N PRO A 182 -16.44 1.96 23.01
CA PRO A 182 -17.76 2.11 23.60
C PRO A 182 -18.88 1.93 22.57
N ARG A 183 -20.00 1.32 23.00
CA ARG A 183 -21.18 1.12 22.15
C ARG A 183 -21.72 2.44 21.59
N ASP A 184 -21.84 3.45 22.44
CA ASP A 184 -22.36 4.76 22.06
C ASP A 184 -21.54 5.38 20.91
N TYR A 185 -20.21 5.24 20.95
CA TYR A 185 -19.34 5.67 19.84
C TYR A 185 -19.66 4.91 18.56
N LEU A 186 -19.78 3.57 18.59
CA LEU A 186 -20.07 2.76 17.40
C LEU A 186 -21.38 3.16 16.72
N GLU A 187 -22.40 3.47 17.53
CA GLU A 187 -23.75 3.84 17.09
C GLU A 187 -23.82 5.31 16.65
N SER A 188 -22.91 6.18 17.09
CA SER A 188 -22.85 7.61 16.71
C SER A 188 -21.82 7.97 15.64
N ARG A 189 -21.10 7.00 15.04
CA ARG A 189 -20.01 7.29 14.06
C ARG A 189 -20.44 8.16 12.88
N GLU A 190 -21.70 8.11 12.48
CA GLU A 190 -22.22 8.98 11.42
C GLU A 190 -22.25 10.47 11.81
N ASP A 191 -22.22 10.80 13.09
CA ASP A 191 -22.18 12.16 13.63
C ASP A 191 -20.76 12.63 13.97
N GLU A 192 -19.77 11.75 13.92
CA GLU A 192 -18.37 12.10 14.19
C GLU A 192 -17.85 13.10 13.15
N VAL A 193 -17.05 14.04 13.64
CA VAL A 193 -16.37 15.04 12.81
C VAL A 193 -15.32 14.34 11.96
N VAL A 194 -15.43 14.47 10.64
CA VAL A 194 -14.47 13.91 9.71
C VAL A 194 -13.17 14.72 9.77
N SER A 195 -12.03 14.03 9.81
CA SER A 195 -10.70 14.64 9.74
C SER A 195 -9.73 13.73 9.00
N ASN A 196 -8.78 14.33 8.28
CA ASN A 196 -7.67 13.63 7.61
C ASN A 196 -6.30 13.95 8.22
N TYR A 197 -6.26 14.44 9.47
CA TYR A 197 -5.03 14.79 10.20
C TYR A 197 -4.29 13.55 10.72
N ALA A 198 -5.01 12.68 11.43
CA ALA A 198 -4.43 11.49 12.03
C ALA A 198 -4.19 10.42 10.97
N GLN A 199 -2.97 9.90 10.91
CA GLN A 199 -2.54 8.93 9.90
C GLN A 199 -1.62 7.90 10.55
N TYR A 200 -1.77 6.63 10.19
CA TYR A 200 -0.81 5.59 10.53
C TYR A 200 -0.03 5.18 9.28
N CYS A 201 1.29 5.26 9.33
CA CYS A 201 2.17 4.95 8.21
C CYS A 201 2.98 3.68 8.46
N SER A 202 2.78 2.69 7.59
CA SER A 202 3.57 1.46 7.55
C SER A 202 4.80 1.66 6.67
N ILE A 203 5.96 1.20 7.14
CA ILE A 203 7.21 1.22 6.36
C ILE A 203 7.66 -0.21 6.11
N VAL A 204 7.60 -0.59 4.84
CA VAL A 204 7.83 -1.96 4.38
C VAL A 204 9.13 -2.08 3.60
N ARG A 205 9.76 -3.25 3.71
CA ARG A 205 10.83 -3.66 2.80
C ARG A 205 10.27 -4.61 1.75
N THR A 206 10.61 -4.38 0.49
CA THR A 206 10.14 -5.16 -0.67
C THR A 206 11.20 -5.22 -1.77
N GLY A 207 10.86 -5.75 -2.94
CA GLY A 207 11.75 -5.76 -4.10
C GLY A 207 11.08 -6.21 -5.39
N PHE A 208 11.58 -5.67 -6.50
CA PHE A 208 11.21 -6.03 -7.87
C PHE A 208 12.47 -6.47 -8.62
N GLY A 209 12.47 -7.71 -9.12
CA GLY A 209 13.64 -8.35 -9.69
C GLY A 209 14.83 -8.31 -8.72
N LYS A 210 15.92 -7.66 -9.15
CA LYS A 210 17.13 -7.49 -8.33
C LYS A 210 17.06 -6.27 -7.41
N THR A 211 16.09 -5.39 -7.61
CA THR A 211 16.01 -4.10 -6.90
C THR A 211 15.38 -4.26 -5.53
N LYS A 212 16.06 -3.75 -4.49
CA LYS A 212 15.58 -3.72 -3.10
C LYS A 212 14.98 -2.35 -2.78
N LEU A 213 13.78 -2.31 -2.20
CA LEU A 213 13.10 -1.07 -1.87
C LEU A 213 12.72 -1.01 -0.39
N VAL A 214 12.77 0.20 0.18
CA VAL A 214 11.92 0.60 1.31
C VAL A 214 10.82 1.51 0.76
N ILE A 215 9.58 1.22 1.16
CA ILE A 215 8.42 2.01 0.79
C ILE A 215 7.67 2.37 2.07
N GLY A 216 7.44 3.66 2.29
CA GLY A 216 6.53 4.14 3.34
C GLY A 216 5.15 4.44 2.77
N GLY A 217 4.08 4.24 3.54
CA GLY A 217 2.77 4.73 3.15
C GLY A 217 1.70 4.54 4.22
N GLU A 218 0.69 5.39 4.16
CA GLU A 218 -0.52 5.28 4.97
C GLU A 218 -1.26 3.97 4.68
N VAL A 219 -1.77 3.35 5.75
CA VAL A 219 -2.72 2.23 5.71
C VAL A 219 -3.94 2.57 6.55
N ASP A 220 -5.13 2.26 6.04
CA ASP A 220 -6.37 2.77 6.62
C ASP A 220 -6.72 2.08 7.95
N ALA A 221 -6.57 0.76 8.05
CA ALA A 221 -6.83 0.02 9.28
C ALA A 221 -6.26 -1.41 9.31
N VAL A 222 -6.32 -2.04 10.49
CA VAL A 222 -6.27 -3.51 10.65
C VAL A 222 -7.67 -4.11 10.75
N GLU A 223 -7.82 -5.36 10.32
CA GLU A 223 -9.10 -6.10 10.39
C GLU A 223 -9.59 -6.30 11.83
N ALA A 224 -8.71 -6.71 12.75
CA ALA A 224 -9.09 -7.01 14.14
C ALA A 224 -8.02 -6.57 15.14
N PHE A 225 -6.77 -6.95 14.90
CA PHE A 225 -5.63 -6.51 15.70
C PHE A 225 -4.35 -6.55 14.87
N LYS A 226 -3.34 -5.82 15.31
CA LYS A 226 -1.97 -5.91 14.79
C LYS A 226 -1.19 -6.94 15.62
N PRO A 227 -0.68 -8.04 15.03
CA PRO A 227 0.10 -9.02 15.79
C PRO A 227 1.35 -8.43 16.44
N GLU A 228 1.65 -8.83 17.68
CA GLU A 228 2.93 -8.53 18.34
C GLU A 228 4.09 -9.30 17.71
N ASP A 229 3.83 -10.56 17.33
CA ASP A 229 4.75 -11.40 16.59
C ASP A 229 4.90 -10.91 15.15
N LYS A 230 6.04 -10.25 14.89
CA LYS A 230 6.41 -9.69 13.57
C LYS A 230 6.56 -10.74 12.46
N SER A 231 6.58 -12.04 12.79
CA SER A 231 6.57 -13.11 11.78
C SER A 231 5.18 -13.34 11.19
N GLN A 232 4.13 -12.97 11.91
CA GLN A 232 2.75 -13.11 11.47
C GLN A 232 2.36 -12.00 10.50
N PRO A 233 1.57 -12.33 9.45
CA PRO A 233 1.11 -11.31 8.52
C PRO A 233 0.10 -10.39 9.21
N ILE A 234 0.32 -9.09 9.08
CA ILE A 234 -0.65 -8.08 9.51
C ILE A 234 -1.82 -8.08 8.52
N ARG A 235 -3.05 -8.16 9.03
CA ARG A 235 -4.26 -8.14 8.22
C ARG A 235 -4.74 -6.70 8.01
N TRP A 236 -3.99 -5.98 7.18
CA TRP A 236 -4.34 -4.62 6.79
C TRP A 236 -5.64 -4.60 5.95
N ILE A 237 -6.34 -3.48 6.04
CA ILE A 237 -7.53 -3.14 5.27
C ILE A 237 -7.27 -1.81 4.55
N GLU A 238 -7.56 -1.78 3.26
CA GLU A 238 -7.70 -0.54 2.49
C GLU A 238 -9.19 -0.26 2.28
N LEU A 239 -9.64 0.97 2.49
CA LEU A 239 -10.98 1.44 2.22
C LEU A 239 -10.99 2.25 0.92
N LYS A 240 -11.99 1.97 0.09
CA LYS A 240 -12.21 2.71 -1.17
C LYS A 240 -13.69 2.94 -1.38
N THR A 241 -14.05 4.04 -2.04
CA THR A 241 -15.43 4.27 -2.49
C THR A 241 -15.51 4.33 -4.01
N THR A 242 -16.63 3.88 -4.55
CA THR A 242 -16.94 4.04 -5.97
C THR A 242 -18.44 4.18 -6.21
N ALA A 243 -18.83 4.74 -7.35
CA ALA A 243 -20.23 4.79 -7.74
C ALA A 243 -20.75 3.37 -8.05
N GLU A 244 -22.04 3.14 -7.81
CA GLU A 244 -22.73 1.92 -8.26
C GLU A 244 -22.61 1.70 -9.77
N LEU A 245 -22.62 0.43 -10.14
CA LEU A 245 -22.41 -0.01 -11.52
C LEU A 245 -23.77 -0.18 -12.19
N GLY A 246 -24.08 0.65 -13.19
CA GLY A 246 -25.34 0.55 -13.92
C GLY A 246 -25.22 -0.06 -15.32
N ASN A 247 -24.03 -0.08 -15.91
CA ASN A 247 -23.80 -0.48 -17.30
C ASN A 247 -22.33 -0.87 -17.57
N ASP A 248 -22.10 -1.38 -18.77
CA ASP A 248 -20.77 -1.80 -19.25
C ASP A 248 -19.69 -0.70 -19.24
N ARG A 249 -20.06 0.58 -19.43
CA ARG A 249 -19.10 1.69 -19.36
C ARG A 249 -18.62 1.90 -17.94
N ASP A 250 -19.48 1.67 -16.95
CA ASP A 250 -19.10 1.77 -15.54
C ASP A 250 -18.18 0.63 -15.13
N LEU A 251 -18.32 -0.56 -15.73
CA LEU A 251 -17.34 -1.66 -15.56
C LEU A 251 -15.95 -1.27 -16.07
N VAL A 252 -15.84 -0.64 -17.25
CA VAL A 252 -14.55 -0.14 -17.76
C VAL A 252 -13.93 0.89 -16.82
N LYS A 253 -14.73 1.81 -16.26
CA LYS A 253 -14.25 2.79 -15.28
C LYS A 253 -13.78 2.11 -13.99
N LEU A 254 -14.53 1.11 -13.51
CA LEU A 254 -14.16 0.33 -12.33
C LEU A 254 -12.83 -0.38 -12.57
N GLU A 255 -12.65 -1.09 -13.68
CA GLU A 255 -11.39 -1.78 -13.95
C GLU A 255 -10.20 -0.82 -14.03
N ARG A 256 -10.37 0.37 -14.60
CA ARG A 256 -9.34 1.42 -14.56
C ARG A 256 -9.02 1.88 -13.12
N LYS A 257 -10.01 1.95 -12.23
CA LYS A 257 -9.79 2.25 -10.80
C LYS A 257 -9.10 1.09 -10.08
N LEU A 258 -9.50 -0.14 -10.38
CA LEU A 258 -8.93 -1.36 -9.79
C LEU A 258 -7.43 -1.45 -10.02
N LEU A 259 -6.89 -0.91 -11.11
CA LEU A 259 -5.44 -0.78 -11.32
C LEU A 259 -4.77 -0.01 -10.17
N LYS A 260 -5.31 1.16 -9.81
CA LYS A 260 -4.77 2.01 -8.75
C LYS A 260 -5.01 1.38 -7.37
N PHE A 261 -6.20 0.80 -7.14
CA PHE A 261 -6.52 0.11 -5.89
C PHE A 261 -5.55 -1.06 -5.66
N TRP A 262 -5.37 -1.90 -6.69
CA TRP A 262 -4.43 -3.01 -6.65
C TRP A 262 -3.00 -2.53 -6.40
N ALA A 263 -2.48 -1.60 -7.19
CA ALA A 263 -1.10 -1.12 -7.03
C ALA A 263 -0.86 -0.51 -5.64
N GLN A 264 -1.81 0.28 -5.14
CA GLN A 264 -1.71 0.92 -3.82
C GLN A 264 -1.61 -0.10 -2.69
N SER A 265 -2.49 -1.09 -2.68
CA SER A 265 -2.54 -2.13 -1.64
C SER A 265 -1.41 -3.16 -1.80
N PHE A 266 -1.11 -3.57 -3.03
CA PHE A 266 -0.08 -4.54 -3.35
C PHE A 266 1.31 -4.09 -2.88
N LEU A 267 1.66 -2.81 -3.09
CA LEU A 267 2.97 -2.26 -2.74
C LEU A 267 3.25 -2.22 -1.23
N LEU A 268 2.22 -2.13 -0.39
CA LEU A 268 2.33 -2.19 1.07
C LEU A 268 1.98 -3.57 1.64
N GLY A 269 1.63 -4.53 0.79
CA GLY A 269 1.24 -5.87 1.25
C GLY A 269 -0.10 -5.89 1.98
N VAL A 270 -0.99 -4.94 1.67
CA VAL A 270 -2.37 -4.92 2.18
C VAL A 270 -3.15 -6.04 1.48
N PRO A 271 -3.68 -7.03 2.22
CA PRO A 271 -4.31 -8.21 1.63
C PRO A 271 -5.76 -8.00 1.18
N LYS A 272 -6.47 -7.03 1.77
CA LYS A 272 -7.92 -6.85 1.57
C LYS A 272 -8.26 -5.38 1.33
N ILE A 273 -9.14 -5.15 0.36
CA ILE A 273 -9.76 -3.85 0.07
C ILE A 273 -11.25 -3.96 0.31
N VAL A 274 -11.83 -3.06 1.12
CA VAL A 274 -13.28 -2.93 1.27
C VAL A 274 -13.74 -1.77 0.40
N VAL A 275 -14.55 -2.08 -0.62
CA VAL A 275 -15.10 -1.11 -1.56
C VAL A 275 -16.53 -0.77 -1.18
N GLY A 276 -16.75 0.48 -0.76
CA GLY A 276 -18.06 1.06 -0.56
C GLY A 276 -18.67 1.55 -1.88
N TYR A 277 -19.80 0.97 -2.28
CA TYR A 277 -20.54 1.39 -3.45
C TYR A 277 -21.65 2.36 -3.08
N ARG A 278 -21.62 3.53 -3.71
CA ARG A 278 -22.52 4.64 -3.41
C ARG A 278 -23.32 5.10 -4.62
N SER A 279 -24.45 5.73 -4.35
CA SER A 279 -25.22 6.48 -5.34
C SER A 279 -24.45 7.72 -5.84
N GLN A 280 -25.01 8.41 -6.83
CA GLN A 280 -24.49 9.70 -7.29
C GLN A 280 -24.64 10.80 -6.23
N GLN A 281 -25.57 10.63 -5.30
CA GLN A 281 -25.85 11.57 -4.21
C GLN A 281 -24.99 11.29 -2.96
N GLY A 282 -24.05 10.35 -3.02
CA GLY A 282 -23.17 10.03 -1.89
C GLY A 282 -23.77 9.06 -0.87
N ILE A 283 -24.91 8.43 -1.17
CA ILE A 283 -25.49 7.42 -0.28
C ILE A 283 -24.77 6.11 -0.50
N LEU A 284 -24.05 5.63 0.52
CA LEU A 284 -23.42 4.31 0.55
C LEU A 284 -24.50 3.23 0.66
N GLN A 285 -24.50 2.28 -0.26
CA GLN A 285 -25.58 1.29 -0.43
C GLN A 285 -25.13 -0.13 -0.13
N ARG A 286 -23.89 -0.49 -0.47
CA ARG A 286 -23.32 -1.81 -0.17
C ARG A 286 -21.80 -1.75 -0.05
N LEU A 287 -21.25 -2.79 0.56
CA LEU A 287 -19.81 -3.04 0.64
C LEU A 287 -19.46 -4.29 -0.17
N GLU A 288 -18.23 -4.32 -0.67
CA GLU A 288 -17.63 -5.51 -1.26
C GLU A 288 -16.21 -5.66 -0.72
N GLU A 289 -15.90 -6.81 -0.14
CA GLU A 289 -14.53 -7.16 0.23
C GLU A 289 -13.85 -7.82 -0.95
N ILE A 290 -12.68 -7.32 -1.33
CA ILE A 290 -11.88 -7.82 -2.44
C ILE A 290 -10.49 -8.14 -1.93
N GLU A 291 -10.05 -9.39 -2.11
CA GLU A 291 -8.68 -9.78 -1.85
C GLU A 291 -7.76 -9.18 -2.92
N THR A 292 -6.73 -8.43 -2.50
CA THR A 292 -5.85 -7.69 -3.40
C THR A 292 -5.20 -8.58 -4.46
N GLN A 293 -4.82 -9.81 -4.10
CA GLN A 293 -4.19 -10.76 -5.02
C GLN A 293 -5.12 -11.25 -6.14
N THR A 294 -6.44 -11.19 -5.94
CA THR A 294 -7.43 -11.67 -6.93
C THR A 294 -7.80 -10.60 -7.96
N ILE A 295 -7.44 -9.33 -7.73
CA ILE A 295 -7.83 -8.22 -8.59
C ILE A 295 -7.33 -8.38 -10.05
N PRO A 296 -6.06 -8.74 -10.32
CA PRO A 296 -5.60 -8.94 -11.69
C PRO A 296 -6.40 -10.01 -12.44
N GLU A 297 -6.71 -11.13 -11.77
CA GLU A 297 -7.51 -12.22 -12.36
C GLU A 297 -8.95 -11.77 -12.65
N ARG A 298 -9.57 -11.00 -11.74
CA ARG A 298 -10.90 -10.42 -11.95
C ARG A 298 -10.93 -9.54 -13.21
N VAL A 299 -9.92 -8.69 -13.39
CA VAL A 299 -9.81 -7.80 -14.56
C VAL A 299 -9.57 -8.61 -15.85
N LEU A 300 -8.76 -9.67 -15.77
CA LEU A 300 -8.53 -10.58 -16.89
C LEU A 300 -9.81 -11.29 -17.36
N ARG A 301 -10.72 -11.61 -16.44
CA ARG A 301 -12.03 -12.20 -16.75
C ARG A 301 -13.09 -11.16 -17.18
N GLY A 302 -12.82 -9.87 -17.01
CA GLY A 302 -13.71 -8.76 -17.35
C GLY A 302 -13.40 -8.09 -18.69
N LYS A 303 -13.32 -6.76 -18.71
CA LYS A 303 -13.01 -5.92 -19.88
C LYS A 303 -11.51 -5.88 -20.20
N ARG A 304 -10.65 -6.49 -19.36
CA ARG A 304 -9.20 -6.65 -19.58
C ARG A 304 -8.51 -5.30 -19.76
N MET A 305 -8.89 -4.31 -18.96
CA MET A 305 -8.37 -2.95 -19.11
C MET A 305 -6.88 -2.78 -18.77
N TRP A 306 -6.30 -3.74 -18.03
CA TRP A 306 -4.88 -3.76 -17.67
C TRP A 306 -4.45 -5.18 -17.31
N ASP A 307 -3.13 -5.40 -17.26
CA ASP A 307 -2.52 -6.67 -16.90
C ASP A 307 -1.51 -6.48 -15.75
N GLY A 308 -1.69 -7.25 -14.67
CA GLY A 308 -0.88 -7.13 -13.46
C GLY A 308 0.58 -7.53 -13.69
N GLN A 309 0.81 -8.60 -14.47
CA GLN A 309 2.16 -9.10 -14.76
C GLN A 309 2.97 -8.07 -15.55
N THR A 310 2.35 -7.44 -16.54
CA THR A 310 2.91 -6.32 -17.30
C THR A 310 3.32 -5.16 -16.40
N CYS A 311 2.48 -4.78 -15.41
CA CYS A 311 2.81 -3.72 -14.45
C CYS A 311 4.05 -4.07 -13.61
N ILE A 312 4.13 -5.32 -13.14
CA ILE A 312 5.25 -5.83 -12.34
C ILE A 312 6.55 -5.84 -13.16
N ASN A 313 6.50 -6.38 -14.38
CA ASN A 313 7.64 -6.49 -15.27
C ASN A 313 8.15 -5.12 -15.74
N PHE A 314 7.21 -4.21 -16.07
CA PHE A 314 7.53 -2.81 -16.34
C PHE A 314 8.29 -2.19 -15.17
N THR A 315 7.75 -2.33 -13.95
CA THR A 315 8.34 -1.77 -12.75
C THR A 315 9.75 -2.31 -12.54
N SER A 316 9.94 -3.64 -12.61
CA SER A 316 11.26 -4.26 -12.47
C SER A 316 12.26 -3.73 -13.50
N SER A 317 11.86 -3.68 -14.78
CA SER A 317 12.71 -3.19 -15.87
C SER A 317 13.07 -1.71 -15.71
N PHE A 318 12.07 -0.89 -15.33
CA PHE A 318 12.27 0.55 -15.14
C PHE A 318 13.21 0.84 -13.97
N LEU A 319 13.02 0.16 -12.83
CA LEU A 319 13.87 0.38 -11.66
C LEU A 319 15.31 -0.08 -11.89
N ASP A 320 15.53 -1.18 -12.62
CA ASP A 320 16.88 -1.63 -12.98
C ASP A 320 17.59 -0.61 -13.89
N TRP A 321 16.88 -0.08 -14.89
CA TRP A 321 17.36 1.00 -15.74
C TRP A 321 17.58 2.32 -14.98
N LEU A 322 16.71 2.65 -14.02
CA LEU A 322 16.84 3.86 -13.22
C LEU A 322 18.13 3.84 -12.41
N LYS A 323 18.48 2.68 -11.82
CA LYS A 323 19.74 2.50 -11.09
C LYS A 323 21.00 2.63 -11.94
N SER A 324 20.94 2.26 -13.22
CA SER A 324 22.08 2.48 -14.13
C SER A 324 22.16 3.92 -14.64
N THR A 325 21.08 4.69 -14.49
CA THR A 325 20.98 6.09 -14.92
C THR A 325 21.38 7.06 -13.80
N ILE A 326 20.85 6.86 -12.60
CA ILE A 326 21.09 7.72 -11.43
C ILE A 326 22.20 7.08 -10.58
N THR A 327 23.45 7.42 -10.88
CA THR A 327 24.65 6.79 -10.29
C THR A 327 25.54 7.76 -9.51
N GLY A 328 25.19 9.04 -9.46
CA GLY A 328 26.02 10.06 -8.84
C GLY A 328 25.21 11.23 -8.29
N GLU A 329 25.90 12.11 -7.59
CA GLU A 329 25.34 13.24 -6.86
C GLU A 329 24.49 14.18 -7.73
N GLY A 330 23.70 15.00 -7.03
CA GLY A 330 22.79 15.97 -7.60
C GLY A 330 21.35 15.51 -7.54
N THR A 331 20.50 16.37 -8.07
CA THR A 331 19.06 16.20 -8.10
C THR A 331 18.63 15.87 -9.52
N TRP A 332 17.78 14.86 -9.65
CA TRP A 332 17.27 14.33 -10.91
C TRP A 332 15.76 14.50 -10.96
N ARG A 333 15.23 14.66 -12.16
CA ARG A 333 13.79 14.71 -12.43
C ARG A 333 13.39 13.46 -13.20
N ILE A 334 12.40 12.75 -12.68
CA ILE A 334 11.71 11.67 -13.40
C ILE A 334 10.36 12.24 -13.85
N ARG A 335 10.08 12.20 -15.15
CA ARG A 335 8.90 12.84 -15.72
C ARG A 335 8.10 11.88 -16.60
N LYS A 336 6.80 11.82 -16.32
CA LYS A 336 5.80 11.25 -17.22
C LYS A 336 4.92 12.35 -17.79
N ARG A 337 4.76 12.36 -19.10
CA ARG A 337 3.84 13.25 -19.82
C ARG A 337 2.62 12.48 -20.34
N GLU A 338 1.51 13.19 -20.50
CA GLU A 338 0.29 12.63 -21.10
C GLU A 338 0.58 12.14 -22.53
N LYS A 339 0.15 10.91 -22.86
CA LYS A 339 0.25 10.29 -24.19
C LYS A 339 1.66 10.15 -24.78
N VAL A 340 2.71 10.45 -24.00
CA VAL A 340 4.10 10.23 -24.43
C VAL A 340 4.51 8.78 -24.14
N PRO A 341 5.07 8.05 -25.12
CA PRO A 341 5.33 6.61 -25.00
C PRO A 341 6.63 6.26 -24.27
N PHE A 342 7.22 7.19 -23.52
CA PHE A 342 8.42 7.00 -22.73
C PHE A 342 8.43 7.86 -21.47
N LEU A 343 9.17 7.43 -20.45
CA LEU A 343 9.54 8.24 -19.29
C LEU A 343 10.84 8.97 -19.57
N GLU A 344 10.97 10.18 -19.03
CA GLU A 344 12.18 11.00 -19.12
C GLU A 344 12.88 11.07 -17.76
N VAL A 345 14.20 10.94 -17.75
CA VAL A 345 15.05 11.13 -16.57
C VAL A 345 16.19 12.06 -16.93
N PHE A 346 16.34 13.17 -16.20
CA PHE A 346 17.39 14.16 -16.46
C PHE A 346 17.83 14.86 -15.19
N LYS A 347 19.10 15.25 -15.15
CA LYS A 347 19.67 15.97 -14.00
C LYS A 347 19.21 17.43 -14.01
N VAL A 348 18.67 17.92 -12.89
CA VAL A 348 18.25 19.31 -12.69
C VAL A 348 19.28 20.11 -11.88
N GLU A 349 20.00 19.47 -10.96
CA GLU A 349 21.07 20.09 -10.18
C GLU A 349 22.32 19.21 -10.20
N GLN A 350 23.51 19.81 -10.29
CA GLN A 350 24.76 19.06 -10.45
C GLN A 350 25.28 18.43 -9.15
N SER A 351 24.90 18.98 -8.01
CA SER A 351 25.39 18.61 -6.68
C SER A 351 24.29 18.76 -5.63
N GLY A 352 24.50 18.18 -4.46
CA GLY A 352 23.53 18.22 -3.37
C GLY A 352 22.37 17.24 -3.55
N THR A 353 21.37 17.39 -2.69
CA THR A 353 20.23 16.47 -2.57
C THR A 353 18.89 17.10 -2.95
N GLY A 354 18.88 18.38 -3.34
CA GLY A 354 17.65 19.11 -3.71
C GLY A 354 16.61 19.16 -2.61
N ASP A 355 17.06 19.26 -1.35
CA ASP A 355 16.26 19.22 -0.12
C ASP A 355 15.45 17.93 0.12
N ILE A 356 15.56 16.92 -0.75
CA ILE A 356 14.91 15.60 -0.62
C ILE A 356 15.32 14.89 0.68
N LEU A 357 16.56 15.11 1.13
CA LEU A 357 17.11 14.51 2.35
C LEU A 357 17.18 15.55 3.45
N SER A 358 16.46 15.30 4.54
CA SER A 358 16.49 16.16 5.71
C SER A 358 17.90 16.22 6.31
N LYS A 359 18.24 17.37 6.90
CA LYS A 359 19.53 17.57 7.59
C LYS A 359 19.75 16.52 8.68
N ALA A 360 18.71 16.16 9.43
CA ALA A 360 18.77 15.15 10.47
C ALA A 360 19.17 13.76 9.92
N PHE A 361 18.65 13.39 8.74
CA PHE A 361 19.01 12.14 8.08
C PHE A 361 20.45 12.15 7.57
N LEU A 362 20.88 13.24 6.93
CA LEU A 362 22.26 13.41 6.48
C LEU A 362 23.23 13.34 7.66
N ASP A 363 22.97 14.09 8.74
CA ASP A 363 23.79 14.09 9.95
C ASP A 363 23.88 12.70 10.58
N TRP A 364 22.78 11.93 10.59
CA TRP A 364 22.79 10.54 11.04
C TRP A 364 23.66 9.64 10.17
N ARG A 365 23.51 9.72 8.84
CA ARG A 365 24.22 8.84 7.89
C ARG A 365 25.70 9.18 7.72
N MET A 366 26.10 10.41 8.05
CA MET A 366 27.51 10.84 8.04
C MET A 366 28.26 10.51 9.33
N GLN A 367 27.57 10.13 10.41
CA GLN A 367 28.24 9.63 11.60
C GLN A 367 28.98 8.34 11.25
N GLU A 368 30.24 8.22 11.66
CA GLU A 368 30.96 6.95 11.56
C GLU A 368 30.23 5.93 12.43
N LEU A 369 29.41 5.08 11.81
CA LEU A 369 28.78 3.96 12.49
C LEU A 369 29.91 3.06 13.03
N PRO A 370 29.93 2.73 14.32
CA PRO A 370 30.90 1.79 14.86
C PRO A 370 30.82 0.50 14.04
N LYS A 371 31.93 0.11 13.41
CA LYS A 371 32.03 -1.22 12.80
C LYS A 371 31.81 -2.21 13.93
N VAL A 372 30.67 -2.91 13.92
CA VAL A 372 30.45 -4.04 14.83
C VAL A 372 31.64 -4.98 14.62
N PRO A 373 32.46 -5.25 15.65
CA PRO A 373 33.54 -6.22 15.52
C PRO A 373 32.90 -7.54 15.15
N ALA A 374 33.38 -8.18 14.08
CA ALA A 374 33.09 -9.58 13.85
C ALA A 374 33.62 -10.32 15.09
N THR A 375 32.73 -10.74 15.97
CA THR A 375 33.08 -11.59 17.12
C THR A 375 33.56 -12.92 16.57
N VAL A 376 34.89 -13.03 16.48
CA VAL A 376 35.61 -14.29 16.60
C VAL A 376 35.53 -14.66 18.08
N ASP A 377 34.62 -15.57 18.43
CA ASP A 377 34.76 -16.37 19.63
C ASP A 377 35.07 -17.81 19.22
N ALA A 378 36.37 -18.11 19.29
CA ALA A 378 36.89 -19.43 19.58
C ALA A 378 36.72 -19.72 21.09
N ASP A 379 36.64 -21.00 21.42
CA ASP A 379 36.59 -21.61 22.76
C ASP A 379 35.27 -21.55 23.54
N GLY A 380 34.40 -22.51 23.22
CA GLY A 380 33.51 -23.17 24.19
C GLY A 380 34.06 -24.56 24.57
N PRO A 381 33.90 -25.01 25.82
CA PRO A 381 34.54 -26.22 26.34
C PRO A 381 33.95 -27.52 25.76
N LYS A 382 34.81 -28.52 25.59
CA LYS A 382 34.51 -29.87 25.07
C LYS A 382 33.35 -30.56 25.81
N PRO A 383 32.41 -31.22 25.10
CA PRO A 383 31.43 -32.10 25.73
C PRO A 383 32.01 -33.51 25.92
N THR A 384 31.79 -34.05 27.12
CA THR A 384 32.01 -35.45 27.48
C THR A 384 31.05 -36.38 26.74
N GLN A 385 31.60 -37.49 26.24
CA GLN A 385 30.91 -38.59 25.54
C GLN A 385 30.03 -39.43 26.48
N ASN A 386 28.85 -39.80 25.97
CA ASN A 386 28.12 -41.08 26.11
C ASN A 386 26.66 -40.80 25.72
N GLY A 387 25.95 -41.49 24.84
CA GLY A 387 26.20 -42.63 23.97
C GLY A 387 24.89 -42.91 23.20
N GLN A 388 25.01 -43.17 21.90
CA GLN A 388 24.16 -43.98 21.00
C GLN A 388 22.62 -44.04 21.18
N ALA A 389 21.88 -43.58 20.15
CA ALA A 389 21.01 -44.44 19.32
C ALA A 389 20.56 -43.70 18.03
N ALA A 390 20.36 -44.48 16.97
CA ALA A 390 20.04 -44.14 15.56
C ALA A 390 18.68 -43.40 15.40
N ASP A 391 18.25 -42.82 14.27
CA ASP A 391 18.42 -43.19 12.86
C ASP A 391 17.90 -42.07 11.91
N ALA A 392 18.40 -42.11 10.66
CA ALA A 392 17.81 -41.68 9.37
C ALA A 392 17.25 -40.24 9.08
N ALA A 393 18.10 -39.43 8.41
CA ALA A 393 17.97 -38.78 7.08
C ALA A 393 16.68 -38.08 6.53
N SER A 394 16.97 -36.96 5.80
CA SER A 394 16.32 -36.39 4.60
C SER A 394 15.23 -35.30 4.79
N THR A 395 15.51 -33.99 4.64
CA THR A 395 15.53 -33.14 3.40
C THR A 395 14.29 -33.16 2.50
N ALA A 396 13.53 -32.05 2.48
CA ALA A 396 12.80 -31.40 1.36
C ALA A 396 12.10 -30.15 1.95
N ALA A 397 12.15 -28.89 1.48
CA ALA A 397 12.15 -28.30 0.14
C ALA A 397 10.84 -28.51 -0.63
N ASP A 398 9.73 -27.92 -0.16
CA ASP A 398 8.47 -27.87 -0.90
C ASP A 398 8.41 -26.64 -1.81
N ALA A 399 8.71 -26.90 -3.09
CA ALA A 399 8.31 -26.08 -4.21
C ALA A 399 6.88 -26.47 -4.62
N PHE A 400 5.97 -25.50 -4.62
CA PHE A 400 4.60 -25.66 -5.13
C PHE A 400 4.63 -25.61 -6.66
N HIS A 401 4.31 -26.72 -7.32
CA HIS A 401 3.87 -26.74 -8.71
C HIS A 401 2.43 -27.27 -8.80
N PRO A 402 1.60 -26.73 -9.71
CA PRO A 402 0.19 -27.09 -9.82
C PRO A 402 0.01 -28.35 -10.69
N GLU A 403 -0.83 -29.28 -10.25
CA GLU A 403 -1.30 -30.37 -11.11
C GLU A 403 -2.53 -29.95 -11.96
N PRO A 404 -2.71 -30.56 -13.14
CA PRO A 404 -3.66 -30.11 -14.16
C PRO A 404 -5.07 -30.69 -13.99
N ALA A 405 -6.00 -30.06 -14.72
CA ALA A 405 -7.42 -30.35 -14.77
C ALA A 405 -7.78 -31.77 -15.22
N HIS A 406 -8.81 -32.36 -14.59
CA HIS A 406 -9.55 -33.52 -15.09
C HIS A 406 -11.02 -33.16 -15.34
N ASP A 407 -11.46 -33.48 -16.57
CA ASP A 407 -12.82 -33.40 -17.11
C ASP A 407 -13.73 -34.53 -16.55
N PRO A 408 -15.07 -34.38 -16.52
CA PRO A 408 -15.97 -35.08 -15.63
C PRO A 408 -16.55 -36.35 -16.25
N SER A 409 -16.73 -37.39 -15.43
CA SER A 409 -17.86 -38.32 -15.54
C SER A 409 -17.88 -39.27 -14.35
N VAL A 410 -19.10 -39.71 -14.02
CA VAL A 410 -19.49 -40.80 -13.10
C VAL A 410 -20.04 -40.35 -11.73
N ASN A 411 -21.36 -40.55 -11.65
CA ASN A 411 -22.34 -40.42 -10.58
C ASN A 411 -21.98 -41.10 -9.24
N GLY A 412 -22.63 -40.62 -8.17
CA GLY A 412 -23.24 -41.49 -7.15
C GLY A 412 -22.95 -41.15 -5.69
N ASP A 413 -23.92 -40.47 -5.06
CA ASP A 413 -24.36 -40.62 -3.66
C ASP A 413 -23.33 -40.61 -2.52
N GLY A 414 -23.37 -39.54 -1.70
CA GLY A 414 -22.68 -39.55 -0.41
C GLY A 414 -22.60 -38.24 0.37
N LEU A 415 -23.50 -37.27 0.11
CA LEU A 415 -23.38 -35.92 0.66
C LEU A 415 -24.65 -35.44 1.37
N ASP A 416 -25.21 -36.22 2.29
CA ASP A 416 -26.37 -35.75 3.09
C ASP A 416 -26.42 -36.20 4.57
N ALA A 417 -25.37 -36.87 5.08
CA ALA A 417 -25.37 -37.34 6.48
C ALA A 417 -24.61 -36.44 7.47
N ARG A 418 -23.78 -35.48 7.00
CA ARG A 418 -22.98 -34.60 7.88
C ARG A 418 -23.51 -33.17 8.01
N LYS A 419 -24.60 -32.83 7.32
CA LYS A 419 -25.24 -31.50 7.39
C LYS A 419 -26.41 -31.45 8.39
N ALA A 420 -26.89 -32.60 8.85
CA ALA A 420 -28.01 -32.70 9.79
C ALA A 420 -27.59 -32.64 11.29
N GLU A 421 -26.35 -32.99 11.64
CA GLU A 421 -25.88 -32.97 13.04
C GLU A 421 -25.38 -31.60 13.52
N LEU A 422 -25.03 -30.68 12.60
CA LEU A 422 -24.52 -29.35 12.96
C LEU A 422 -25.64 -28.32 13.20
N LEU A 423 -26.86 -28.58 12.72
CA LEU A 423 -28.03 -27.69 12.86
C LEU A 423 -28.87 -27.95 14.11
N ALA A 424 -28.66 -29.08 14.81
CA ALA A 424 -29.35 -29.39 16.06
C ALA A 424 -28.67 -28.79 17.32
N ALA A 425 -27.44 -28.26 17.20
CA ALA A 425 -26.67 -27.71 18.32
C ALA A 425 -26.86 -26.19 18.55
N ILE A 426 -27.65 -25.50 17.71
CA ILE A 426 -27.78 -24.03 17.75
C ILE A 426 -29.15 -23.56 18.30
N HIS A 427 -30.11 -24.45 18.57
CA HIS A 427 -31.51 -24.06 18.93
C HIS A 427 -32.03 -24.64 20.26
N GLY A 428 -31.16 -24.95 21.24
CA GLY A 428 -31.62 -25.59 22.49
C GLY A 428 -30.89 -25.15 23.76
N ALA A 429 -31.18 -23.94 24.25
CA ALA A 429 -31.11 -23.49 25.66
C ALA A 429 -31.10 -21.94 25.68
N ALA A 430 -31.91 -21.20 26.44
CA ALA A 430 -32.94 -21.53 27.40
C ALA A 430 -33.80 -20.26 27.62
N ASP A 431 -35.11 -20.39 27.44
CA ASP A 431 -36.13 -19.52 28.03
C ASP A 431 -36.76 -20.30 29.19
N HIS A 432 -36.46 -19.92 30.43
CA HIS A 432 -37.17 -20.42 31.61
C HIS A 432 -37.23 -19.39 32.75
N LYS A 433 -38.41 -18.79 32.90
CA LYS A 433 -39.09 -18.50 34.18
C LYS A 433 -40.29 -19.46 34.25
N PRO A 434 -40.87 -19.86 35.42
CA PRO A 434 -41.20 -19.00 36.58
C PRO A 434 -41.05 -19.81 37.93
N PRO A 435 -41.78 -19.61 39.06
CA PRO A 435 -43.05 -18.90 39.34
C PRO A 435 -42.90 -17.41 39.68
#